data_AF-A0A7S3BXK7-F1
#
_entry.id   AF-A0A7S3BXK7-F1
#
_cell.length_a   1.000
_cell.length_b   1.000
_cell.length_c   1.000
_cell.angle_alpha   90.00
_cell.angle_beta   90.00
_cell.angle_gamma   90.00
#
_symmetry.space_group_name_H-M   'P 1'
#
loop_
_entity.id
_entity.type
_entity.pdbx_description
1 polymer ?
#
loop_
_entity_poly.entity_id
_entity_poly.type
_entity_poly.pdbx_seq_one_letter_code
_entity_poly.pdbx_strand_id
1 'polypeptide(L)'
;GDASDALATALLLPLLPTAARGEVLALMENSGLQPAVTPGVSLDASGERQPRIVYSNGCSRVTIGGTSAQLASPSAPELVPHITFVEIPSQLRTLESMLRDFTLGEHLLLLGNQGTGKNKLADKLLMTLRREREYVQLHRDTTVTQLTLSPSLEGGRVVWVDSPLVRALLHGRVLVVDEADKAPPEVVCVLKGLLEDGELLLGDGRRFVTARSPLWHGADTPDATAEGVRRVHTDFRVIALANRPGYPFLGADVYAELGDAFATHVCSNPDATSERALLRAYAPRVEER
;
A
#
# COMPACT_ATOMS: atom_id res chain seq x y z
N GLY A 1 8.28 -22.99 -2.58
CA GLY A 1 8.32 -21.54 -2.79
C GLY A 1 7.35 -20.86 -1.85
N ASP A 2 6.05 -20.94 -2.15
CA ASP A 2 5.02 -20.07 -1.56
C ASP A 2 4.97 -20.02 -0.01
N ALA A 3 5.03 -21.18 0.68
CA ALA A 3 4.97 -21.20 2.15
C ALA A 3 6.20 -20.56 2.82
N SER A 4 7.37 -20.68 2.19
CA SER A 4 8.61 -20.14 2.74
C SER A 4 8.72 -18.64 2.51
N ASP A 5 8.27 -18.17 1.35
CA ASP A 5 8.23 -16.73 1.02
C ASP A 5 7.15 -16.01 1.85
N ALA A 6 6.01 -16.66 2.08
CA ALA A 6 4.97 -16.15 2.98
C ALA A 6 5.49 -16.04 4.42
N LEU A 7 6.21 -17.06 4.93
CA LEU A 7 6.81 -17.02 6.26
C LEU A 7 7.89 -15.94 6.35
N ALA A 8 8.72 -15.78 5.32
CA ALA A 8 9.73 -14.74 5.27
C ALA A 8 9.13 -13.32 5.30
N THR A 9 8.01 -13.13 4.61
CA THR A 9 7.27 -11.87 4.61
C THR A 9 6.63 -11.60 5.97
N ALA A 10 5.94 -12.60 6.55
CA ALA A 10 5.28 -12.49 7.86
C ALA A 10 6.27 -12.19 9.00
N LEU A 11 7.48 -12.75 8.93
CA LEU A 11 8.53 -12.51 9.92
C LEU A 11 9.32 -11.21 9.68
N LEU A 12 8.98 -10.45 8.63
CA LEU A 12 9.75 -9.29 8.19
C LEU A 12 11.25 -9.59 8.09
N LEU A 13 11.61 -10.78 7.60
CA LEU A 13 12.98 -11.30 7.55
C LEU A 13 14.00 -10.30 6.95
N PRO A 14 13.68 -9.51 5.91
CA PRO A 14 14.60 -8.50 5.38
C PRO A 14 14.91 -7.33 6.33
N LEU A 15 14.08 -7.09 7.34
CA LEU A 15 14.24 -6.03 8.33
C LEU A 15 14.93 -6.50 9.62
N LEU A 16 15.08 -7.82 9.82
CA LEU A 16 15.76 -8.37 10.99
C LEU A 16 17.27 -8.05 10.99
N PRO A 17 17.88 -7.84 12.17
CA PRO A 17 19.33 -7.78 12.31
C PRO A 17 20.00 -9.02 11.71
N THR A 18 21.19 -8.86 11.13
CA THR A 18 21.89 -9.93 10.40
C THR A 18 22.01 -11.24 11.19
N ALA A 19 22.31 -11.15 12.49
CA ALA A 19 22.42 -12.31 13.37
C ALA A 19 21.07 -13.05 13.52
N ALA A 20 20.01 -12.34 13.91
CA ALA A 20 18.67 -12.90 14.08
C ALA A 20 18.12 -13.46 12.75
N ARG A 21 18.35 -12.76 11.64
CA ARG A 21 17.99 -13.25 10.30
C ARG A 21 18.71 -14.57 9.99
N GLY A 22 20.00 -14.68 10.29
CA GLY A 22 20.78 -15.91 10.08
C GLY A 22 20.21 -17.09 10.87
N GLU A 23 19.83 -16.88 12.12
CA GLU A 23 19.20 -17.91 12.97
C GLU A 23 17.84 -18.36 12.43
N VAL A 24 16.99 -17.40 12.04
CA VAL A 24 15.67 -17.72 11.47
C VAL A 24 15.81 -18.49 10.15
N LEU A 25 16.73 -18.09 9.28
CA LEU A 25 16.98 -18.81 8.02
C LEU A 25 17.49 -20.23 8.28
N ALA A 26 18.40 -20.41 9.24
CA ALA A 26 18.88 -21.73 9.63
C ALA A 26 17.75 -22.61 10.19
N LEU A 27 16.84 -22.03 11.00
CA LEU A 27 15.67 -22.74 11.53
C LEU A 27 14.70 -23.16 10.41
N MET A 28 14.45 -22.27 9.45
CA MET A 28 13.61 -22.57 8.28
C MET A 28 14.22 -23.71 7.45
N GLU A 29 15.53 -23.64 7.18
CA GLU A 29 16.25 -24.68 6.43
C GLU A 29 16.20 -26.03 7.15
N ASN A 30 16.44 -26.04 8.46
CA ASN A 30 16.31 -27.24 9.30
C ASN A 30 14.89 -27.82 9.31
N SER A 31 13.88 -27.00 9.03
CA SER A 31 12.47 -27.41 8.95
C SER A 31 12.05 -27.85 7.54
N GLY A 32 12.99 -27.96 6.60
CA GLY A 32 12.72 -28.27 5.19
C GLY A 32 12.05 -27.12 4.42
N LEU A 33 11.95 -25.94 5.03
CA LEU A 33 11.49 -24.72 4.38
C LEU A 33 12.72 -24.01 3.83
N GLN A 34 13.01 -24.24 2.55
CA GLN A 34 13.99 -23.42 1.86
C GLN A 34 13.29 -22.12 1.43
N PRO A 35 13.58 -20.96 2.06
CA PRO A 35 13.16 -19.68 1.48
C PRO A 35 13.71 -19.62 0.07
N ALA A 36 12.94 -19.07 -0.87
CA ALA A 36 13.52 -18.75 -2.16
C ALA A 36 14.71 -17.83 -1.85
N VAL A 37 15.92 -18.35 -2.07
CA VAL A 37 17.19 -17.69 -1.77
C VAL A 37 17.04 -16.25 -2.24
N THR A 38 17.11 -15.28 -1.33
CA THR A 38 17.13 -13.87 -1.72
C THR A 38 18.45 -13.62 -2.45
N PRO A 39 18.50 -13.41 -3.77
CA PRO A 39 19.76 -13.08 -4.41
C PRO A 39 19.80 -11.56 -4.51
N GLY A 40 20.54 -10.92 -3.61
CA GLY A 40 21.30 -9.75 -4.00
C GLY A 40 22.53 -10.22 -4.77
N VAL A 41 22.38 -10.78 -5.98
CA VAL A 41 23.47 -11.04 -6.93
C VAL A 41 22.87 -10.94 -8.34
N SER A 42 23.36 -10.00 -9.13
CA SER A 42 23.24 -9.95 -10.59
C SER A 42 23.73 -11.28 -11.19
N LEU A 43 23.01 -11.96 -12.07
CA LEU A 43 23.13 -11.89 -13.54
C LEU A 43 22.36 -13.12 -14.10
N ASP A 44 21.41 -12.96 -15.03
CA ASP A 44 21.53 -13.16 -16.48
C ASP A 44 21.67 -14.64 -16.97
N ALA A 45 21.27 -14.88 -18.22
CA ALA A 45 21.39 -16.10 -19.04
C ALA A 45 20.90 -17.49 -18.51
N SER A 46 20.30 -17.63 -17.31
CA SER A 46 20.08 -18.93 -16.63
C SER A 46 18.64 -19.51 -16.58
N GLY A 47 17.66 -18.94 -17.29
CA GLY A 47 16.37 -19.62 -17.51
C GLY A 47 15.28 -19.48 -16.43
N GLU A 48 15.45 -18.64 -15.42
CA GLU A 48 14.32 -18.21 -14.57
C GLU A 48 13.56 -17.03 -15.21
N ARG A 49 12.22 -17.15 -15.27
CA ARG A 49 11.35 -16.10 -15.83
C ARG A 49 11.33 -14.90 -14.89
N GLN A 50 11.97 -13.80 -15.29
CA GLN A 50 11.76 -12.52 -14.63
C GLN A 50 10.29 -12.11 -14.75
N PRO A 51 9.64 -11.67 -13.66
CA PRO A 51 8.27 -11.19 -13.74
C PRO A 51 8.22 -9.98 -14.66
N ARG A 52 7.29 -10.02 -15.62
CA ARG A 52 7.02 -8.92 -16.55
C ARG A 52 5.57 -8.52 -16.42
N ILE A 53 5.28 -7.26 -16.72
CA ILE A 53 3.92 -6.76 -16.82
C ILE A 53 3.41 -7.02 -18.23
N VAL A 54 2.34 -7.79 -18.36
CA VAL A 54 1.74 -8.16 -19.65
C VAL A 54 0.27 -7.80 -19.63
N TYR A 55 -0.18 -7.02 -20.61
CA TYR A 55 -1.59 -6.71 -20.82
C TYR A 55 -2.18 -7.68 -21.85
N SER A 56 -3.37 -8.20 -21.57
CA SER A 56 -4.09 -9.16 -22.42
C SER A 56 -5.57 -8.80 -22.55
N ASN A 57 -6.30 -9.50 -23.41
CA ASN A 57 -7.74 -9.31 -23.66
C ASN A 57 -8.12 -7.86 -23.99
N GLY A 58 -7.45 -7.26 -24.98
CA GLY A 58 -7.72 -5.86 -25.35
C GLY A 58 -7.43 -4.86 -24.22
N CYS A 59 -6.42 -5.15 -23.38
CA CYS A 59 -6.05 -4.38 -22.20
C CYS A 59 -7.13 -4.36 -21.09
N SER A 60 -7.96 -5.39 -21.01
CA SER A 60 -8.90 -5.58 -19.89
C SER A 60 -8.30 -6.38 -18.74
N ARG A 61 -7.22 -7.13 -18.98
CA ARG A 61 -6.52 -7.94 -17.97
C ARG A 61 -5.03 -7.64 -17.96
N VAL A 62 -4.43 -7.62 -16.77
CA VAL A 62 -2.99 -7.51 -16.56
C VAL A 62 -2.46 -8.72 -15.81
N THR A 63 -1.25 -9.14 -16.17
CA THR A 63 -0.50 -10.19 -15.51
C THR A 63 0.87 -9.65 -15.13
N ILE A 64 1.25 -9.79 -13.86
CA ILE A 64 2.60 -9.51 -13.36
C ILE A 64 3.16 -10.84 -12.86
N GLY A 65 4.18 -11.36 -13.55
CA GLY A 65 4.70 -12.70 -13.26
C GLY A 65 3.63 -13.77 -13.46
N GLY A 66 3.25 -14.48 -12.40
CA GLY A 66 2.17 -15.48 -12.38
C GLY A 66 0.80 -14.94 -11.93
N THR A 67 0.74 -13.75 -11.34
CA THR A 67 -0.52 -13.18 -10.80
C THR A 67 -1.23 -12.32 -11.83
N SER A 68 -2.55 -12.44 -11.93
CA SER A 68 -3.37 -11.69 -12.89
C SER A 68 -4.58 -11.02 -12.25
N ALA A 69 -4.95 -9.85 -12.76
CA ALA A 69 -6.12 -9.08 -12.33
C ALA A 69 -6.87 -8.46 -13.51
N GLN A 70 -8.17 -8.20 -13.32
CA GLN A 70 -8.95 -7.36 -14.23
C GLN A 70 -8.61 -5.89 -13.98
N LEU A 71 -8.49 -5.10 -15.04
CA LEU A 71 -8.29 -3.67 -14.93
C LEU A 71 -9.61 -2.99 -14.59
N ALA A 72 -9.55 -1.98 -13.72
CA ALA A 72 -10.70 -1.16 -13.41
C ALA A 72 -11.05 -0.21 -14.58
N SER A 73 -12.31 0.22 -14.60
CA SER A 73 -12.78 1.30 -15.47
C SER A 73 -12.97 2.54 -14.61
N PRO A 74 -12.00 3.48 -14.60
CA PRO A 74 -12.06 4.64 -13.72
C PRO A 74 -13.19 5.59 -14.14
N SER A 75 -13.95 6.05 -13.14
CA SER A 75 -14.91 7.15 -13.24
C SER A 75 -14.25 8.52 -13.37
N ALA A 76 -13.06 8.68 -12.77
CA ALA A 76 -12.23 9.87 -12.77
C ALA A 76 -10.80 9.50 -13.19
N PRO A 77 -10.52 9.36 -14.50
CA PRO A 77 -9.23 8.92 -15.02
C PRO A 77 -8.04 9.78 -14.55
N GLU A 78 -8.25 11.06 -14.26
CA GLU A 78 -7.26 12.00 -13.73
C GLU A 78 -6.74 11.62 -12.34
N LEU A 79 -7.48 10.80 -11.60
CA LEU A 79 -7.07 10.27 -10.29
C LEU A 79 -6.27 8.97 -10.41
N VAL A 80 -6.11 8.41 -11.61
CA VAL A 80 -5.21 7.28 -11.85
C VAL A 80 -3.78 7.83 -11.97
N PRO A 81 -2.82 7.36 -11.16
CA PRO A 81 -1.45 7.85 -11.24
C PRO A 81 -0.82 7.49 -12.59
N HIS A 82 -0.09 8.43 -13.17
CA HIS A 82 0.70 8.24 -14.38
C HIS A 82 2.16 8.59 -14.08
N ILE A 83 2.96 7.56 -13.80
CA ILE A 83 4.36 7.74 -13.40
C ILE A 83 5.32 7.11 -14.40
N THR A 84 6.52 7.68 -14.49
CA THR A 84 7.65 6.99 -15.10
C THR A 84 8.15 5.92 -14.14
N PHE A 85 8.19 4.68 -14.62
CA PHE A 85 8.64 3.53 -13.86
C PHE A 85 9.63 2.72 -14.68
N VAL A 86 10.85 2.55 -14.15
CA VAL A 86 11.88 1.71 -14.75
C VAL A 86 11.74 0.35 -14.08
N GLU A 87 11.50 -0.68 -14.89
CA GLU A 87 11.24 -2.02 -14.38
C GLU A 87 12.53 -2.66 -13.86
N ILE A 88 12.58 -2.85 -12.54
CA ILE A 88 13.66 -3.56 -11.86
C ILE A 88 13.14 -4.93 -11.38
N PRO A 89 13.89 -6.03 -11.54
CA PRO A 89 13.42 -7.37 -11.18
C PRO A 89 12.92 -7.51 -9.74
N SER A 90 13.62 -6.92 -8.75
CA SER A 90 13.20 -6.96 -7.35
C SER A 90 11.87 -6.26 -7.12
N GLN A 91 11.70 -5.06 -7.70
CA GLN A 91 10.46 -4.29 -7.61
C GLN A 91 9.29 -4.97 -8.34
N LEU A 92 9.55 -5.67 -9.45
CA LEU A 92 8.53 -6.44 -10.16
C LEU A 92 8.03 -7.64 -9.35
N ARG A 93 8.92 -8.31 -8.60
CA ARG A 93 8.51 -9.36 -7.64
C ARG A 93 7.66 -8.79 -6.51
N THR A 94 8.05 -7.64 -5.97
CA THR A 94 7.23 -6.95 -4.96
C THR A 94 5.87 -6.55 -5.54
N LEU A 95 5.81 -6.03 -6.76
CA LEU A 95 4.55 -5.70 -7.44
C LEU A 95 3.66 -6.92 -7.69
N GLU A 96 4.23 -8.07 -8.03
CA GLU A 96 3.49 -9.33 -8.17
C GLU A 96 2.86 -9.76 -6.84
N SER A 97 3.62 -9.70 -5.75
CA SER A 97 3.11 -9.99 -4.40
C SER A 97 2.02 -9.01 -3.99
N MET A 98 2.26 -7.70 -4.19
CA MET A 98 1.26 -6.65 -3.91
C MET A 98 -0.01 -6.87 -4.72
N LEU A 99 0.11 -7.24 -6.00
CA LEU A 99 -1.02 -7.53 -6.87
C LEU A 99 -1.86 -8.68 -6.32
N ARG A 100 -1.20 -9.76 -5.84
CA ARG A 100 -1.87 -10.93 -5.27
C ARG A 100 -2.73 -10.53 -4.08
N ASP A 101 -2.14 -9.86 -3.09
CA ASP A 101 -2.85 -9.49 -1.86
C ASP A 101 -3.93 -8.44 -2.13
N PHE A 102 -3.65 -7.47 -3.02
CA PHE A 102 -4.65 -6.49 -3.44
C PHE A 102 -5.87 -7.14 -4.11
N THR A 103 -5.68 -8.18 -4.93
CA THR A 103 -6.80 -8.92 -5.55
C THR A 103 -7.59 -9.78 -4.58
N LEU A 104 -6.98 -10.20 -3.47
CA LEU A 104 -7.67 -10.88 -2.37
C LEU A 104 -8.52 -9.92 -1.53
N GLY A 105 -8.36 -8.62 -1.75
CA GLY A 105 -9.10 -7.58 -1.05
C GLY A 105 -8.37 -7.00 0.15
N GLU A 106 -7.10 -7.35 0.34
CA GLU A 106 -6.29 -6.85 1.45
C GLU A 106 -5.94 -5.37 1.29
N HIS A 107 -5.74 -4.72 2.43
CA HIS A 107 -5.06 -3.44 2.52
C HIS A 107 -3.55 -3.68 2.51
N LEU A 108 -2.75 -2.79 1.91
CA LEU A 108 -1.31 -3.00 1.76
C LEU A 108 -0.49 -2.08 2.66
N LEU A 109 0.52 -2.61 3.34
CA LEU A 109 1.51 -1.83 4.10
C LEU A 109 2.89 -1.98 3.46
N LEU A 110 3.45 -0.89 2.96
CA LEU A 110 4.81 -0.87 2.40
C LEU A 110 5.80 -0.32 3.42
N LEU A 111 6.72 -1.18 3.87
CA LEU A 111 7.77 -0.82 4.82
C LEU A 111 9.13 -0.72 4.14
N GLY A 112 9.92 0.31 4.47
CA GLY A 112 11.29 0.40 3.96
C GLY A 112 11.93 1.75 4.28
N ASN A 113 13.22 1.88 4.03
CA ASN A 113 13.94 3.14 4.23
C ASN A 113 13.39 4.29 3.36
N GLN A 114 13.76 5.51 3.70
CA GLN A 114 13.55 6.65 2.81
C GLN A 114 14.31 6.42 1.50
N GLY A 115 13.67 6.70 0.37
CA GLY A 115 14.27 6.54 -0.95
C GLY A 115 14.19 5.14 -1.58
N THR A 116 13.62 4.14 -0.91
CA THR A 116 13.49 2.77 -1.48
C THR A 116 12.46 2.64 -2.62
N GLY A 117 11.68 3.70 -2.88
CA GLY A 117 10.70 3.73 -3.95
C GLY A 117 9.28 3.28 -3.58
N LYS A 118 8.93 3.24 -2.29
CA LYS A 118 7.57 2.88 -1.79
C LYS A 118 6.43 3.58 -2.56
N ASN A 119 6.52 4.90 -2.67
CA ASN A 119 5.56 5.71 -3.44
C ASN A 119 5.47 5.30 -4.91
N LYS A 120 6.62 5.02 -5.56
CA LYS A 120 6.63 4.56 -6.96
C LYS A 120 6.02 3.19 -7.14
N LEU A 121 6.21 2.27 -6.18
CA LEU A 121 5.59 0.94 -6.21
C LEU A 121 4.07 1.03 -6.06
N ALA A 122 3.59 1.80 -5.08
CA ALA A 122 2.15 2.05 -4.89
C ALA A 122 1.53 2.65 -6.16
N ASP A 123 2.10 3.73 -6.67
CA ASP A 123 1.59 4.40 -7.88
C ASP A 123 1.70 3.51 -9.12
N LYS A 124 2.76 2.70 -9.25
CA LYS A 124 2.90 1.76 -10.35
C LYS A 124 1.82 0.68 -10.31
N LEU A 125 1.50 0.14 -9.14
CA LEU A 125 0.43 -0.84 -8.99
C LEU A 125 -0.91 -0.23 -9.42
N LEU A 126 -1.25 0.95 -8.91
CA LEU A 126 -2.52 1.63 -9.20
C LEU A 126 -2.62 2.06 -10.66
N MET A 127 -1.53 2.56 -11.26
CA MET A 127 -1.44 2.84 -12.70
C MET A 127 -1.72 1.57 -13.53
N THR A 128 -1.12 0.45 -13.14
CA THR A 128 -1.23 -0.84 -13.85
C THR A 128 -2.64 -1.41 -13.78
N LEU A 129 -3.32 -1.22 -12.64
CA LEU A 129 -4.70 -1.66 -12.39
C LEU A 129 -5.77 -0.64 -12.83
N ARG A 130 -5.36 0.57 -13.24
CA ARG A 130 -6.24 1.72 -13.51
C ARG A 130 -7.13 2.09 -12.32
N ARG A 131 -6.58 1.98 -11.11
CA ARG A 131 -7.28 2.33 -9.87
C ARG A 131 -7.08 3.80 -9.56
N GLU A 132 -8.18 4.49 -9.33
CA GLU A 132 -8.19 5.86 -8.82
C GLU A 132 -7.61 5.91 -7.42
N ARG A 133 -6.80 6.94 -7.13
CA ARG A 133 -6.24 7.17 -5.81
C ARG A 133 -6.67 8.50 -5.21
N GLU A 134 -6.86 8.48 -3.90
CA GLU A 134 -6.85 9.64 -3.03
C GLU A 134 -5.54 9.60 -2.23
N TYR A 135 -4.94 10.75 -1.96
CA TYR A 135 -3.64 10.82 -1.28
C TYR A 135 -3.74 11.65 0.00
N VAL A 136 -3.15 11.14 1.07
CA VAL A 136 -2.94 11.88 2.31
C VAL A 136 -1.53 11.62 2.82
N GLN A 137 -0.82 12.67 3.21
CA GLN A 137 0.47 12.56 3.89
C GLN A 137 0.28 12.91 5.35
N LEU A 138 0.71 12.00 6.24
CA LEU A 138 0.61 12.19 7.68
C LEU A 138 1.89 12.81 8.23
N HIS A 139 1.75 13.55 9.32
CA HIS A 139 2.84 14.19 10.04
C HIS A 139 2.50 14.22 11.53
N ARG A 140 3.48 14.62 12.34
CA ARG A 140 3.36 14.62 13.81
C ARG A 140 2.22 15.48 14.35
N ASP A 141 1.86 16.52 13.61
CA ASP A 141 0.78 17.45 13.97
C ASP A 141 -0.56 17.14 13.27
N THR A 142 -0.67 16.01 12.55
CA THR A 142 -1.93 15.65 11.91
C THR A 142 -2.99 15.34 12.96
N THR A 143 -4.15 15.97 12.84
CA THR A 143 -5.29 15.73 13.73
C THR A 143 -6.30 14.78 13.10
N VAL A 144 -7.11 14.11 13.93
CA VAL A 144 -8.24 13.28 13.48
C VAL A 144 -9.21 14.08 12.60
N THR A 145 -9.44 15.35 12.94
CA THR A 145 -10.28 16.26 12.14
C THR A 145 -9.70 16.47 10.75
N GLN A 146 -8.38 16.66 10.59
CA GLN A 146 -7.75 16.82 9.28
C GLN A 146 -7.78 15.53 8.43
N LEU A 147 -7.80 14.36 9.09
CA LEU A 147 -7.95 13.08 8.39
C LEU A 147 -9.38 12.92 7.83
N THR A 148 -10.38 13.45 8.52
CA THR A 148 -11.81 13.23 8.22
C THR A 148 -12.46 14.38 7.47
N LEU A 149 -11.99 15.61 7.63
CA LEU A 149 -12.49 16.81 6.99
C LEU A 149 -11.34 17.64 6.42
N SER A 150 -11.58 18.28 5.27
CA SER A 150 -10.61 19.18 4.66
C SER A 150 -11.18 20.60 4.62
N PRO A 151 -10.45 21.62 5.12
CA PRO A 151 -10.87 23.00 4.96
C PRO A 151 -10.64 23.45 3.51
N SER A 152 -11.64 24.11 2.93
CA SER A 152 -11.58 24.76 1.62
C SER A 152 -11.98 26.22 1.75
N LEU A 153 -11.46 27.09 0.87
CA LEU A 153 -11.81 28.51 0.84
C LEU A 153 -12.69 28.78 -0.38
N GLU A 154 -13.97 29.04 -0.13
CA GLU A 154 -14.94 29.33 -1.17
C GLU A 154 -15.55 30.71 -0.93
N GLY A 155 -15.42 31.62 -1.90
CA GLY A 155 -15.97 32.97 -1.80
C GLY A 155 -15.48 33.77 -0.59
N GLY A 156 -14.24 33.53 -0.13
CA GLY A 156 -13.66 34.17 1.05
C GLY A 156 -14.14 33.61 2.40
N ARG A 157 -14.85 32.48 2.41
CA ARG A 157 -15.29 31.76 3.62
C ARG A 157 -14.65 30.38 3.68
N VAL A 158 -14.26 29.97 4.88
CA VAL A 158 -13.81 28.60 5.12
C VAL A 158 -15.03 27.68 5.13
N VAL A 159 -15.06 26.73 4.21
CA VAL A 159 -16.04 25.65 4.14
C VAL A 159 -15.34 24.32 4.39
N TRP A 160 -16.04 23.39 5.03
CA TRP A 160 -15.52 22.04 5.26
C TRP A 160 -16.01 21.12 4.15
N VAL A 161 -15.07 20.47 3.48
CA VAL A 161 -15.35 19.49 2.43
C VAL A 161 -14.83 18.12 2.83
N ASP A 162 -15.37 17.08 2.19
CA ASP A 162 -14.94 15.71 2.41
C ASP A 162 -13.43 15.55 2.19
N SER A 163 -12.75 14.94 3.16
CA SER A 163 -11.32 14.67 3.07
C SER A 163 -11.00 13.61 2.01
N PRO A 164 -9.72 13.44 1.62
CA PRO A 164 -9.29 12.33 0.75
C PRO A 164 -9.77 10.96 1.25
N LEU A 165 -9.74 10.72 2.57
CA LEU A 165 -10.27 9.50 3.18
C LEU A 165 -11.76 9.35 2.88
N VAL A 166 -12.57 10.37 3.17
CA VAL A 166 -14.03 10.30 2.98
C VAL A 166 -14.41 10.09 1.51
N ARG A 167 -13.73 10.79 0.58
CA ARG A 167 -13.94 10.57 -0.86
C ARG A 167 -13.57 9.15 -1.28
N ALA A 168 -12.48 8.60 -0.74
CA ALA A 168 -12.11 7.22 -1.02
C ALA A 168 -13.17 6.22 -0.54
N LEU A 169 -13.73 6.43 0.67
CA LEU A 169 -14.80 5.62 1.23
C LEU A 169 -16.06 5.64 0.37
N LEU A 170 -16.46 6.83 -0.10
CA LEU A 170 -17.67 7.03 -0.91
C LEU A 170 -17.54 6.46 -2.32
N HIS A 171 -16.38 6.66 -2.95
CA HIS A 171 -16.18 6.37 -4.39
C HIS A 171 -15.43 5.05 -4.65
N GLY A 172 -15.04 4.30 -3.61
CA GLY A 172 -14.32 3.04 -3.80
C GLY A 172 -12.88 3.21 -4.29
N ARG A 173 -12.30 4.38 -4.05
CA ARG A 173 -10.93 4.70 -4.46
C ARG A 173 -9.93 4.07 -3.51
N VAL A 174 -8.69 3.99 -3.96
CA VAL A 174 -7.59 3.59 -3.09
C VAL A 174 -7.08 4.80 -2.33
N LEU A 175 -7.09 4.76 -1.00
CA LEU A 175 -6.43 5.78 -0.18
C LEU A 175 -4.95 5.41 -0.03
N VAL A 176 -4.06 6.26 -0.53
CA VAL A 176 -2.62 6.18 -0.27
C VAL A 176 -2.30 7.05 0.93
N VAL A 177 -1.84 6.42 2.01
CA VAL A 177 -1.44 7.08 3.27
C VAL A 177 0.08 7.09 3.33
N ASP A 178 0.68 8.25 3.12
CA ASP A 178 2.13 8.42 3.17
C ASP A 178 2.61 8.86 4.55
N GLU A 179 3.84 8.48 4.89
CA GLU A 179 4.48 8.77 6.17
C GLU A 179 3.62 8.36 7.39
N ALA A 180 2.97 7.19 7.31
CA ALA A 180 2.08 6.71 8.37
C ALA A 180 2.78 6.61 9.73
N ASP A 181 4.08 6.30 9.75
CA ASP A 181 4.92 6.22 10.95
C ASP A 181 5.11 7.56 11.68
N LYS A 182 4.75 8.68 11.05
CA LYS A 182 4.83 10.02 11.67
C LYS A 182 3.53 10.47 12.29
N ALA A 183 2.43 9.76 12.08
CA ALA A 183 1.13 10.14 12.59
C ALA A 183 1.06 9.99 14.13
N PRO A 184 0.28 10.83 14.82
CA PRO A 184 -0.08 10.60 16.20
C PRO A 184 -0.83 9.27 16.38
N PRO A 185 -0.68 8.59 17.55
CA PRO A 185 -1.40 7.35 17.83
C PRO A 185 -2.91 7.46 17.62
N GLU A 186 -3.52 8.59 17.95
CA GLU A 186 -4.96 8.81 17.82
C GLU A 186 -5.41 8.76 16.35
N VAL A 187 -4.58 9.25 15.42
CA VAL A 187 -4.82 9.18 13.97
C VAL A 187 -4.71 7.75 13.47
N VAL A 188 -3.69 7.01 13.94
CA VAL A 188 -3.49 5.59 13.61
C VAL A 188 -4.65 4.75 14.12
N CYS A 189 -5.13 4.97 15.35
CA CYS A 189 -6.28 4.28 15.93
C CYS A 189 -7.57 4.49 15.11
N VAL A 190 -7.79 5.68 14.57
CA VAL A 190 -8.95 5.95 13.70
C VAL A 190 -8.88 5.14 12.41
N LEU A 191 -7.70 5.03 11.79
CA LEU A 191 -7.50 4.16 10.64
C LEU A 191 -7.69 2.68 11.03
N LYS A 192 -7.16 2.26 12.18
CA LYS A 192 -7.31 0.88 12.68
C LYS A 192 -8.78 0.48 12.83
N GLY A 193 -9.57 1.29 13.53
CA GLY A 193 -10.99 1.01 13.74
C GLY A 193 -11.78 0.90 12.44
N LEU A 194 -11.45 1.70 11.43
CA LEU A 194 -12.06 1.56 10.10
C LEU A 194 -11.71 0.23 9.43
N LEU A 195 -10.47 -0.24 9.54
CA LEU A 195 -9.99 -1.43 8.82
C LEU A 195 -10.32 -2.74 9.54
N GLU A 196 -10.31 -2.75 10.86
CA GLU A 196 -10.61 -3.92 11.69
C GLU A 196 -12.09 -4.02 12.05
N ASP A 197 -12.61 -3.02 12.78
CA ASP A 197 -13.99 -3.00 13.25
C ASP A 197 -14.97 -2.68 12.12
N GLY A 198 -14.46 -2.05 11.05
CA GLY A 198 -15.26 -1.68 9.90
C GLY A 198 -16.11 -0.44 10.14
N GLU A 199 -15.77 0.42 11.10
CA GLU A 199 -16.55 1.61 11.45
C GLU A 199 -15.68 2.87 11.52
N LEU A 200 -16.23 3.99 11.04
CA LEU A 200 -15.62 5.31 11.17
C LEU A 200 -16.71 6.35 11.47
N LEU A 201 -16.64 6.98 12.65
CA LEU A 201 -17.50 8.10 13.01
C LEU A 201 -16.79 9.43 12.73
N LEU A 202 -17.44 10.28 11.95
CA LEU A 202 -16.95 11.63 11.66
C LEU A 202 -17.46 12.64 12.69
N GLY A 203 -16.73 13.74 12.85
CA GLY A 203 -17.14 14.84 13.75
C GLY A 203 -18.42 15.56 13.34
N ASP A 204 -18.87 15.41 12.09
CA ASP A 204 -20.14 15.95 11.59
C ASP A 204 -21.34 15.01 11.82
N GLY A 205 -21.12 13.86 12.48
CA GLY A 205 -22.15 12.87 12.81
C GLY A 205 -22.32 11.77 11.77
N ARG A 206 -21.68 11.84 10.60
CA ARG A 206 -21.73 10.73 9.63
C ARG A 206 -20.97 9.51 10.17
N ARG A 207 -21.53 8.32 9.98
CA ARG A 207 -20.89 7.04 10.32
C ARG A 207 -20.70 6.19 9.08
N PHE A 208 -19.45 5.90 8.74
CA PHE A 208 -19.10 4.99 7.65
C PHE A 208 -18.97 3.57 8.18
N VAL A 209 -19.60 2.61 7.51
CA VAL A 209 -19.57 1.19 7.89
C VAL A 209 -19.15 0.32 6.72
N THR A 210 -18.26 -0.64 6.94
CA THR A 210 -17.83 -1.66 5.97
C THR A 210 -18.62 -2.95 6.17
N ALA A 211 -18.45 -3.93 5.28
CA ALA A 211 -19.07 -5.24 5.41
C ALA A 211 -18.67 -6.02 6.67
N ARG A 212 -17.63 -5.58 7.40
CA ARG A 212 -17.24 -6.15 8.70
C ARG A 212 -18.12 -5.68 9.85
N SER A 213 -18.73 -4.49 9.74
CA SER A 213 -19.55 -3.93 10.81
C SER A 213 -20.91 -4.63 10.90
N PRO A 214 -21.43 -4.89 12.11
CA PRO A 214 -22.79 -5.42 12.30
C PRO A 214 -23.88 -4.46 11.80
N LEU A 215 -23.57 -3.17 11.67
CA LEU A 215 -24.48 -2.14 11.16
C LEU A 215 -24.62 -2.16 9.63
N TRP A 216 -23.79 -2.93 8.91
CA TRP A 216 -23.75 -2.95 7.44
C TRP A 216 -25.11 -3.22 6.79
N HIS A 217 -25.82 -4.26 7.24
CA HIS A 217 -27.09 -4.68 6.64
C HIS A 217 -28.21 -3.64 6.87
N GLY A 218 -28.18 -2.92 7.99
CA GLY A 218 -29.17 -1.89 8.34
C GLY A 218 -28.87 -0.50 7.78
N ALA A 219 -27.69 -0.28 7.20
CA ALA A 219 -27.22 1.05 6.78
C ALA A 219 -28.08 1.72 5.69
N ASP A 220 -28.85 0.97 4.90
CA ASP A 220 -29.73 1.53 3.87
C ASP A 220 -31.14 1.87 4.39
N THR A 221 -31.44 1.57 5.66
CA THR A 221 -32.75 1.89 6.22
C THR A 221 -32.95 3.41 6.31
N PRO A 222 -34.19 3.91 6.15
CA PRO A 222 -34.46 5.34 6.29
C PRO A 222 -33.99 5.90 7.63
N ASP A 223 -34.17 5.13 8.71
CA ASP A 223 -33.77 5.52 10.07
C ASP A 223 -32.24 5.61 10.20
N ALA A 224 -31.50 4.59 9.74
CA ALA A 224 -30.03 4.62 9.76
C ALA A 224 -29.46 5.74 8.86
N THR A 225 -30.10 6.00 7.72
CA THR A 225 -29.71 7.09 6.82
C THR A 225 -29.92 8.45 7.48
N ALA A 226 -31.03 8.62 8.23
CA ALA A 226 -31.34 9.81 9.01
C ALA A 226 -30.39 10.00 10.20
N GLU A 227 -29.90 8.91 10.78
CA GLU A 227 -28.84 8.90 11.80
C GLU A 227 -27.42 9.09 11.21
N GLY A 228 -27.29 9.31 9.90
CA GLY A 228 -26.01 9.60 9.26
C GLY A 228 -25.16 8.38 8.93
N VAL A 229 -25.68 7.15 9.04
CA VAL A 229 -24.98 5.93 8.66
C VAL A 229 -24.85 5.85 7.14
N ARG A 230 -23.66 5.48 6.65
CA ARG A 230 -23.29 5.39 5.24
C ARG A 230 -22.45 4.14 5.01
N ARG A 231 -22.73 3.39 3.95
CA ARG A 231 -21.88 2.26 3.56
C ARG A 231 -20.59 2.74 2.90
N VAL A 232 -19.48 2.11 3.26
CA VAL A 232 -18.21 2.20 2.55
C VAL A 232 -18.33 1.40 1.26
N HIS A 233 -17.85 1.97 0.15
CA HIS A 233 -17.83 1.29 -1.12
C HIS A 233 -16.96 0.02 -1.05
N THR A 234 -17.44 -1.10 -1.61
CA THR A 234 -16.79 -2.42 -1.47
C THR A 234 -15.38 -2.49 -2.08
N ASP A 235 -15.11 -1.64 -3.06
CA ASP A 235 -13.79 -1.53 -3.69
C ASP A 235 -12.79 -0.66 -2.92
N PHE A 236 -13.20 0.03 -1.85
CA PHE A 236 -12.29 0.86 -1.04
C PHE A 236 -11.09 0.05 -0.54
N ARG A 237 -9.89 0.57 -0.73
CA ARG A 237 -8.64 -0.06 -0.24
C ARG A 237 -7.71 1.01 0.32
N VAL A 238 -6.83 0.60 1.23
CA VAL A 238 -5.75 1.46 1.76
C VAL A 238 -4.40 0.89 1.33
N ILE A 239 -3.49 1.77 0.93
CA ILE A 239 -2.06 1.49 0.82
C ILE A 239 -1.34 2.45 1.76
N ALA A 240 -0.83 1.93 2.88
CA ALA A 240 -0.05 2.69 3.84
C ALA A 240 1.45 2.56 3.55
N LEU A 241 2.18 3.67 3.62
CA LEU A 241 3.62 3.73 3.41
C LEU A 241 4.28 4.18 4.70
N ALA A 242 5.23 3.38 5.19
CA ALA A 242 5.93 3.69 6.43
C ALA A 242 7.42 3.33 6.35
N ASN A 243 8.19 3.92 7.26
CA ASN A 243 9.57 3.52 7.48
C ASN A 243 9.67 2.20 8.24
N ARG A 244 10.87 1.60 8.22
CA ARG A 244 11.13 0.39 9.00
C ARG A 244 11.02 0.67 10.51
N PRO A 245 10.56 -0.31 11.31
CA PRO A 245 10.58 -0.21 12.77
C PRO A 245 11.99 0.11 13.30
N GLY A 246 12.08 0.97 14.31
CA GLY A 246 13.34 1.28 15.03
C GLY A 246 14.28 2.31 14.38
N TYR A 247 13.88 3.03 13.33
CA TYR A 247 14.63 4.19 12.79
C TYR A 247 13.94 5.50 13.23
N PRO A 248 14.67 6.60 13.49
CA PRO A 248 14.44 7.51 14.62
C PRO A 248 13.22 8.40 14.40
N PHE A 249 12.02 7.91 14.70
CA PHE A 249 10.81 8.72 14.69
C PHE A 249 10.02 8.48 15.96
N LEU A 250 9.59 9.58 16.59
CA LEU A 250 8.80 9.64 17.82
C LEU A 250 7.29 9.39 17.57
N GLY A 251 6.96 8.74 16.45
CA GLY A 251 5.57 8.43 16.07
C GLY A 251 5.13 7.06 16.55
N ALA A 252 3.96 6.61 16.11
CA ALA A 252 3.44 5.29 16.45
C ALA A 252 4.27 4.17 15.80
N ASP A 253 4.42 3.03 16.49
CA ASP A 253 4.90 1.81 15.85
C ASP A 253 3.80 1.26 14.94
N VAL A 254 3.71 1.81 13.73
CA VAL A 254 2.67 1.47 12.76
C VAL A 254 2.59 -0.02 12.47
N TYR A 255 3.71 -0.73 12.52
CA TYR A 255 3.67 -2.17 12.31
C TYR A 255 3.06 -2.89 13.52
N ALA A 256 3.41 -2.50 14.74
CA ALA A 256 2.78 -3.07 15.94
C ALA A 256 1.28 -2.75 16.03
N GLU A 257 0.88 -1.56 15.58
CA GLU A 257 -0.50 -1.09 15.70
C GLU A 257 -1.40 -1.53 14.54
N LEU A 258 -0.88 -1.60 13.31
CA LEU A 258 -1.66 -1.89 12.10
C LEU A 258 -1.22 -3.15 11.36
N GLY A 259 -0.13 -3.81 11.76
CA GLY A 259 0.46 -4.90 10.95
C GLY A 259 -0.46 -6.09 10.70
N ASP A 260 -1.44 -6.32 11.56
CA ASP A 260 -2.47 -7.36 11.44
C ASP A 260 -3.64 -6.98 10.53
N ALA A 261 -3.91 -5.68 10.35
CA ALA A 261 -4.94 -5.17 9.44
C ALA A 261 -4.47 -5.05 7.98
N PHE A 262 -3.19 -5.31 7.69
CA PHE A 262 -2.57 -5.12 6.38
C PHE A 262 -1.73 -6.32 5.91
N ALA A 263 -1.79 -6.61 4.61
CA ALA A 263 -0.75 -7.38 3.93
C ALA A 263 0.52 -6.54 3.82
N THR A 264 1.58 -6.96 4.52
CA THR A 264 2.82 -6.18 4.64
C THR A 264 3.87 -6.59 3.61
N HIS A 265 4.48 -5.63 2.93
CA HIS A 265 5.56 -5.83 1.97
C HIS A 265 6.77 -4.95 2.27
N VAL A 266 7.96 -5.55 2.26
CA VAL A 266 9.21 -4.83 2.49
C VAL A 266 9.81 -4.34 1.17
N CYS A 267 10.04 -3.03 1.09
CA CYS A 267 10.71 -2.33 0.01
C CYS A 267 12.19 -2.12 0.35
N SER A 268 13.06 -2.96 -0.19
CA SER A 268 14.51 -2.85 -0.06
C SER A 268 15.11 -1.84 -1.06
N ASN A 269 16.32 -1.35 -0.78
CA ASN A 269 17.08 -0.60 -1.77
C ASN A 269 17.39 -1.49 -2.99
N PRO A 270 17.41 -0.92 -4.20
CA PRO A 270 17.88 -1.64 -5.38
C PRO A 270 19.34 -2.08 -5.19
N ASP A 271 19.71 -3.22 -5.78
CA ASP A 271 21.11 -3.63 -5.86
C ASP A 271 21.89 -2.66 -6.78
N ALA A 272 23.22 -2.68 -6.69
CA ALA A 272 24.09 -1.75 -7.43
C ALA A 272 23.90 -1.82 -8.96
N THR A 273 23.54 -3.00 -9.50
CA THR A 273 23.28 -3.16 -10.95
C THR A 273 21.98 -2.47 -11.32
N SER A 274 20.93 -2.71 -10.53
CA SER A 274 19.63 -2.08 -10.65
C SER A 274 19.68 -0.56 -10.45
N GLU A 275 20.50 -0.07 -9.52
CA GLU A 275 20.73 1.35 -9.29
C GLU A 275 21.41 2.02 -10.51
N ARG A 276 22.44 1.39 -11.06
CA ARG A 276 23.07 1.87 -12.31
C ARG A 276 22.09 1.88 -13.48
N ALA A 277 21.25 0.85 -13.61
CA ALA A 277 20.23 0.78 -14.64
C ALA A 277 19.18 1.91 -14.48
N LEU A 278 18.76 2.19 -13.24
CA LEU A 278 17.89 3.33 -12.93
C LEU A 278 18.55 4.65 -13.35
N LEU A 279 19.78 4.90 -12.91
CA LEU A 279 20.49 6.15 -13.20
C LEU A 279 20.64 6.37 -14.70
N ARG A 280 21.02 5.34 -15.47
CA ARG A 280 21.11 5.41 -16.93
C ARG A 280 19.76 5.72 -17.58
N ALA A 281 18.68 5.13 -17.07
CA ALA A 281 17.34 5.36 -17.60
C ALA A 281 16.80 6.77 -17.29
N TYR A 282 17.08 7.32 -16.10
CA TYR A 282 16.63 8.66 -15.70
C TYR A 282 17.56 9.78 -16.18
N ALA A 283 18.83 9.49 -16.43
CA ALA A 283 19.84 10.45 -16.84
C ALA A 283 20.62 9.96 -18.09
N PRO A 284 19.95 9.74 -19.23
CA PRO A 284 20.57 9.15 -20.43
C PRO A 284 21.64 10.03 -21.08
N ARG A 285 21.78 11.29 -20.63
CA ARG A 285 22.74 12.28 -21.15
C ARG A 285 23.94 12.55 -20.22
N VAL A 286 24.05 11.83 -19.10
CA VAL A 286 25.17 11.99 -18.18
C VAL A 286 26.28 11.03 -18.60
N GLU A 287 27.46 11.56 -18.91
CA GLU A 287 28.65 10.76 -19.25
C GLU A 287 29.12 9.97 -18.02
N GLU A 288 29.44 8.69 -18.22
CA GLU A 288 30.04 7.85 -17.17
C GLU A 288 31.48 8.33 -16.92
N ARG A 289 31.72 8.91 -15.74
CA ARG A 289 33.07 9.21 -15.23
C ARG A 289 33.41 8.29 -14.08
#